data_AF-A0A8T4Y556-F1
#
_entry.id   AF-A0A8T4Y556-F1
#
_cell.length_a   1.000
_cell.length_b   1.000
_cell.length_c   1.000
_cell.angle_alpha   90.00
_cell.angle_beta   90.00
_cell.angle_gamma   90.00
#
_symmetry.space_group_name_H-M   'P 1'
#
loop_
_entity.id
_entity.type
_entity.pdbx_description
1 polymer ?
#
loop_
_entity_poly.entity_id
_entity_poly.type
_entity_poly.pdbx_seq_one_letter_code
_entity_poly.pdbx_strand_id
1 'polypeptide(L)'
;MDIFRTLWAMLMNPKEFFNGIRVEGWKPCFVFFVCVTLVISVVTPVVNFLGIESTDLSSSYQAQIIAYNFAKDSLVPLYGDYAYMFETVLIFVLSLLILVFITLFLHAVYTIIGGSGPILNA
;
A
#
# COMPACT_ATOMS: atom_id res chain seq x y z
N MET A 1 3.91 10.66 -25.63
CA MET A 1 5.33 10.51 -25.25
C MET A 1 5.49 9.05 -24.85
N ASP A 2 6.23 8.25 -25.62
CA ASP A 2 6.28 6.79 -25.40
C ASP A 2 6.91 6.46 -24.05
N ILE A 3 6.12 5.86 -23.16
CA ILE A 3 6.53 5.40 -21.82
C ILE A 3 7.81 4.56 -21.89
N PHE A 4 7.96 3.74 -22.94
CA PHE A 4 9.16 2.95 -23.20
C PHE A 4 10.42 3.80 -23.35
N ARG A 5 10.35 4.94 -24.03
CA ARG A 5 11.50 5.82 -24.23
C ARG A 5 11.90 6.50 -22.91
N THR A 6 10.92 6.85 -22.08
CA THR A 6 11.17 7.41 -20.75
C THR A 6 11.80 6.38 -19.82
N LEU A 7 11.26 5.15 -19.76
CA LEU A 7 11.82 4.06 -18.96
C LEU A 7 13.26 3.73 -19.39
N TRP A 8 13.51 3.67 -20.71
CA TRP A 8 14.84 3.43 -21.23
C TRP A 8 15.83 4.55 -20.84
N ALA A 9 15.40 5.82 -20.89
CA ALA A 9 16.22 6.95 -20.47
C ALA A 9 16.57 6.90 -18.96
N MET A 10 15.62 6.48 -18.11
CA MET A 10 15.86 6.29 -16.67
C MET A 10 16.90 5.21 -16.38
N LEU A 11 16.89 4.10 -17.13
CA LEU A 11 17.88 3.03 -17.00
C LEU A 11 19.28 3.44 -17.46
N MET A 12 19.37 4.25 -18.52
CA MET A 12 20.64 4.72 -19.06
C MET A 12 21.31 5.81 -18.22
N ASN A 13 20.53 6.67 -17.54
CA ASN A 13 21.04 7.75 -16.69
C ASN A 13 20.30 7.82 -15.33
N PRO A 14 20.48 6.81 -14.46
CA PRO A 14 19.76 6.73 -13.19
C PRO A 14 20.10 7.90 -12.26
N LYS A 15 21.35 8.39 -12.27
CA LYS A 15 21.79 9.52 -11.44
C LYS A 15 21.02 10.80 -11.73
N GLU A 16 20.78 11.09 -13.02
CA GLU A 16 20.09 12.30 -13.44
C GLU A 16 18.60 12.24 -13.08
N PHE A 17 17.98 11.06 -13.25
CA PHE A 17 16.63 10.79 -12.79
C PHE A 17 16.49 10.99 -11.28
N PHE A 18 17.32 10.32 -10.46
CA PHE A 18 17.25 10.43 -9.00
C PHE A 18 17.53 11.85 -8.50
N ASN A 19 18.43 12.59 -9.15
CA ASN A 19 18.65 14.00 -8.82
C ASN A 19 17.43 14.87 -9.16
N GLY A 20 16.74 14.58 -10.26
CA GLY A 20 15.53 15.28 -10.68
C GLY A 20 14.36 15.10 -9.71
N ILE A 21 14.16 13.88 -9.20
CA ILE A 21 13.07 13.57 -8.26
C ILE A 21 13.43 13.87 -6.80
N ARG A 22 14.68 14.21 -6.48
CA ARG A 22 15.12 14.51 -5.10
C ARG A 22 14.36 15.70 -4.48
N VAL A 23 13.87 16.61 -5.31
CA VAL A 23 13.04 17.76 -4.93
C VAL A 23 11.54 17.46 -4.93
N GLU A 24 11.11 16.30 -5.42
CA GLU A 24 9.74 15.86 -5.23
C GLU A 24 9.50 15.59 -3.73
N GLY A 25 8.40 16.12 -3.20
CA GLY A 25 7.98 15.85 -1.83
C GLY A 25 7.11 14.60 -1.78
N TRP A 26 6.96 14.00 -0.59
CA TRP A 26 6.12 12.82 -0.36
C TRP A 26 4.62 13.00 -0.62
N LYS A 27 4.11 14.23 -0.60
CA LYS A 27 2.66 14.49 -0.61
C LYS A 27 1.92 13.88 -1.81
N PRO A 28 2.38 13.99 -3.06
CA PRO A 28 1.68 13.40 -4.21
C PRO A 28 1.59 11.87 -4.11
N CYS A 29 2.67 11.21 -3.67
CA CYS A 29 2.70 9.76 -3.45
C CYS A 29 1.72 9.34 -2.35
N PHE A 30 1.67 10.09 -1.24
CA PHE A 30 0.73 9.83 -0.16
C PHE A 30 -0.73 10.04 -0.59
N VAL A 31 -1.02 11.12 -1.33
CA VAL A 31 -2.37 11.35 -1.88
C VAL A 31 -2.78 10.22 -2.81
N PHE A 32 -1.90 9.80 -3.72
CA PHE A 32 -2.14 8.66 -4.60
C PHE A 32 -2.43 7.38 -3.80
N PHE A 33 -1.59 7.09 -2.80
CA PHE A 33 -1.77 5.94 -1.92
C PHE A 33 -3.13 5.96 -1.22
N VAL A 34 -3.51 7.08 -0.60
CA VAL A 34 -4.80 7.20 0.11
C VAL A 34 -5.96 7.03 -0.86
N CYS A 35 -5.93 7.65 -2.04
CA CYS A 35 -6.99 7.51 -3.05
C CYS A 35 -7.18 6.06 -3.50
N VAL A 36 -6.09 5.36 -3.83
CA VAL A 36 -6.14 3.95 -4.26
C VAL A 36 -6.60 3.06 -3.11
N THR A 37 -6.07 3.29 -1.91
CA THR A 37 -6.45 2.52 -0.71
C THR A 37 -7.93 2.69 -0.38
N LEU A 38 -8.49 3.90 -0.51
CA LEU A 38 -9.92 4.13 -0.32
C LEU A 38 -10.75 3.28 -1.29
N VAL A 39 -10.41 3.29 -2.58
CA VAL A 39 -11.11 2.46 -3.59
C VAL A 39 -11.01 0.98 -3.24
N ILE A 40 -9.80 0.48 -2.95
CA ILE A 40 -9.57 -0.92 -2.60
C ILE A 40 -10.35 -1.30 -1.34
N SER A 41 -10.37 -0.45 -0.31
CA SER A 41 -11.07 -0.71 0.95
C SER A 41 -12.59 -0.84 0.79
N VAL A 42 -13.17 -0.26 -0.27
CA VAL A 42 -14.60 -0.38 -0.57
C VAL A 42 -14.88 -1.57 -1.49
N VAL A 43 -14.04 -1.78 -2.50
CA VAL A 43 -14.26 -2.86 -3.49
C VAL A 43 -13.97 -4.23 -2.88
N THR A 44 -12.92 -4.35 -2.06
CA THR A 44 -12.50 -5.66 -1.51
C THR A 44 -13.60 -6.33 -0.69
N PRO A 45 -14.27 -5.64 0.25
CA PRO A 45 -15.30 -6.29 1.05
C PRO A 45 -16.51 -6.73 0.23
N VAL A 46 -16.84 -6.02 -0.86
CA VAL A 46 -17.89 -6.45 -1.81
C VAL A 46 -17.50 -7.76 -2.47
N VAL A 47 -16.25 -7.88 -2.91
CA VAL A 47 -15.71 -9.09 -3.54
C VAL A 47 -15.66 -10.26 -2.54
N ASN A 48 -15.22 -9.99 -1.30
CA ASN A 48 -15.20 -10.97 -0.22
C ASN A 48 -16.61 -11.43 0.16
N PHE A 49 -17.57 -10.50 0.24
CA PHE A 49 -18.99 -10.81 0.47
C PHE A 49 -19.59 -11.69 -0.65
N LEU A 50 -19.13 -11.54 -1.89
CA LEU A 50 -19.51 -12.40 -3.02
C LEU A 50 -18.82 -13.78 -2.99
N GLY A 51 -18.04 -14.09 -1.96
CA GLY A 51 -17.42 -15.40 -1.72
C GLY A 51 -16.03 -15.56 -2.35
N ILE A 52 -15.44 -14.49 -2.88
CA ILE A 52 -14.05 -14.52 -3.37
C ILE A 52 -13.13 -14.14 -2.22
N GLU A 53 -12.38 -15.10 -1.69
CA GLU A 53 -11.50 -14.87 -0.56
C GLU A 53 -10.33 -13.94 -0.91
N SER A 54 -9.90 -13.10 0.04
CA SER A 54 -8.68 -12.30 -0.10
C SER A 54 -7.44 -13.12 0.29
N THR A 55 -6.72 -13.60 -0.71
CA THR A 55 -5.51 -14.45 -0.59
C THR A 55 -4.35 -13.83 -1.38
N ASP A 56 -3.14 -14.39 -1.25
CA ASP A 56 -1.97 -13.92 -2.02
C ASP A 56 -2.15 -14.01 -3.55
N LEU A 57 -3.14 -14.77 -4.05
CA LEU A 57 -3.47 -14.87 -5.47
C LEU A 57 -4.51 -13.85 -5.93
N SER A 58 -5.45 -13.48 -5.07
CA SER A 58 -6.61 -12.64 -5.38
C SER A 58 -6.48 -11.21 -4.86
N SER A 59 -5.52 -10.94 -3.98
CA SER A 59 -5.30 -9.65 -3.33
C SER A 59 -3.91 -9.12 -3.60
N SER A 60 -3.83 -7.82 -3.87
CA SER A 60 -2.55 -7.14 -4.11
C SER A 60 -1.96 -6.51 -2.84
N TYR A 61 -2.76 -6.36 -1.78
CA TYR A 61 -2.38 -5.71 -0.53
C TYR A 61 -2.43 -6.69 0.64
N GLN A 62 -1.36 -6.73 1.44
CA GLN A 62 -1.33 -7.50 2.68
C GLN A 62 -2.40 -7.02 3.68
N ALA A 63 -2.77 -5.73 3.64
CA ALA A 63 -3.88 -5.20 4.44
C ALA A 63 -5.23 -5.89 4.12
N GLN A 64 -5.47 -6.29 2.86
CA GLN A 64 -6.69 -7.01 2.46
C GLN A 64 -6.73 -8.40 3.10
N ILE A 65 -5.62 -9.14 2.99
CA ILE A 65 -5.50 -10.50 3.50
C ILE A 65 -5.64 -10.52 5.03
N ILE A 66 -4.96 -9.60 5.72
CA ILE A 66 -5.05 -9.50 7.19
C ILE A 66 -6.46 -9.12 7.62
N ALA A 67 -7.09 -8.13 6.96
CA ALA A 67 -8.45 -7.71 7.29
C ALA A 67 -9.46 -8.85 7.06
N TYR A 68 -9.35 -9.58 5.95
CA TYR A 68 -10.21 -10.71 5.63
C TYR A 68 -10.06 -11.85 6.65
N ASN A 69 -8.83 -12.25 6.97
CA ASN A 69 -8.60 -13.30 7.96
C ASN A 69 -9.14 -12.89 9.34
N PHE A 70 -8.92 -11.63 9.74
CA PHE A 70 -9.50 -11.12 10.99
C PHE A 70 -11.03 -11.12 10.97
N ALA A 71 -11.64 -10.67 9.87
CA ALA A 71 -13.09 -10.66 9.73
C ALA A 71 -13.65 -12.10 9.77
N LYS A 72 -13.09 -13.01 8.98
CA LYS A 72 -13.49 -14.42 8.90
C LYS A 72 -13.34 -15.16 10.23
N ASP A 73 -12.21 -15.00 10.90
CA ASP A 73 -11.89 -15.79 12.10
C ASP A 73 -12.52 -15.21 13.37
N SER A 74 -12.70 -13.88 13.43
CA SER A 74 -13.14 -13.19 14.66
C SER A 74 -14.52 -12.55 14.55
N LEU A 75 -14.88 -11.97 13.40
CA LEU A 75 -16.10 -11.18 13.26
C LEU A 75 -17.27 -11.99 12.68
N VAL A 76 -17.04 -12.86 11.71
CA VAL A 76 -18.09 -13.72 11.11
C VAL A 76 -18.77 -14.60 12.18
N PRO A 77 -18.07 -15.22 13.14
CA PRO A 77 -18.74 -15.97 14.22
C PRO A 77 -19.67 -15.12 15.10
N LEU A 78 -19.45 -13.80 15.17
CA LEU A 78 -20.20 -12.88 16.03
C LEU A 78 -21.33 -12.15 15.28
N TYR A 79 -21.09 -11.78 14.02
CA TYR A 79 -21.94 -10.87 13.24
C TYR A 79 -22.45 -11.49 11.93
N GLY A 80 -22.05 -12.72 11.61
CA GLY A 80 -22.37 -13.36 10.32
C GLY A 80 -21.80 -12.57 9.14
N ASP A 81 -22.51 -12.56 8.03
CA ASP A 81 -22.05 -11.91 6.79
C ASP A 81 -21.94 -10.38 6.90
N TYR A 82 -22.56 -9.75 7.91
CA TYR A 82 -22.37 -8.32 8.17
C TYR A 82 -20.94 -7.99 8.65
N ALA A 83 -20.18 -8.99 9.09
CA ALA A 83 -18.77 -8.83 9.47
C ALA A 83 -17.92 -8.19 8.36
N TYR A 84 -18.23 -8.48 7.09
CA TYR A 84 -17.50 -7.96 5.94
C TYR A 84 -17.61 -6.42 5.82
N MET A 85 -18.64 -5.79 6.37
CA MET A 85 -18.73 -4.31 6.37
C MET A 85 -17.61 -3.65 7.19
N PHE A 86 -17.07 -4.34 8.19
CA PHE A 86 -15.96 -3.82 9.00
C PHE A 86 -14.62 -3.88 8.26
N GLU A 87 -14.51 -4.70 7.21
CA GLU A 87 -13.29 -4.82 6.44
C GLU A 87 -12.89 -3.50 5.76
N THR A 88 -13.84 -2.66 5.35
CA THR A 88 -13.50 -1.35 4.78
C THR A 88 -12.64 -0.52 5.73
N VAL A 89 -13.04 -0.48 7.00
CA VAL A 89 -12.28 0.26 8.04
C VAL A 89 -10.96 -0.46 8.34
N LEU A 90 -10.98 -1.78 8.49
CA LEU A 90 -9.79 -2.58 8.76
C LEU A 90 -8.72 -2.42 7.67
N ILE A 91 -9.09 -2.58 6.39
CA ILE A 91 -8.17 -2.45 5.25
C ILE A 91 -7.56 -1.06 5.23
N PHE A 92 -8.35 -0.02 5.41
CA PHE A 92 -7.86 1.35 5.36
C PHE A 92 -6.88 1.64 6.49
N VAL A 93 -7.24 1.29 7.74
CA VAL A 93 -6.39 1.49 8.92
C VAL A 93 -5.11 0.65 8.83
N LEU A 94 -5.21 -0.63 8.50
CA LEU A 94 -4.06 -1.51 8.35
C LEU A 94 -3.12 -1.03 7.23
N SER A 95 -3.66 -0.55 6.11
CA SER A 95 -2.86 0.02 5.03
C SER A 95 -2.04 1.22 5.49
N LEU A 96 -2.61 2.12 6.29
CA LEU A 96 -1.88 3.25 6.86
C LEU A 96 -0.80 2.80 7.85
N LEU A 97 -1.10 1.82 8.71
CA LEU A 97 -0.13 1.27 9.67
C LEU A 97 1.04 0.58 8.94
N ILE A 98 0.75 -0.21 7.91
CA ILE A 98 1.76 -0.87 7.07
C ILE A 98 2.59 0.18 6.33
N LEU A 99 1.98 1.23 5.78
CA LEU A 99 2.72 2.32 5.13
C LEU A 99 3.73 2.95 6.10
N VAL A 100 3.28 3.36 7.29
CA VAL A 100 4.17 3.94 8.32
C VAL A 100 5.29 2.97 8.68
N PHE A 101 4.95 1.70 8.92
CA PHE A 101 5.93 0.67 9.24
C PHE A 101 6.98 0.50 8.13
N ILE A 102 6.55 0.34 6.87
CA ILE A 102 7.45 0.17 5.73
C ILE A 102 8.31 1.41 5.52
N THR A 103 7.75 2.62 5.61
CA THR A 103 8.52 3.85 5.49
C THR A 103 9.63 3.93 6.55
N LEU A 104 9.31 3.64 7.81
CA LEU A 104 10.29 3.62 8.90
C LEU A 104 11.33 2.51 8.72
N PHE A 105 10.90 1.32 8.31
CA PHE A 105 11.77 0.19 8.06
C PHE A 105 12.76 0.48 6.92
N LEU A 106 12.26 0.97 5.78
CA LEU A 106 13.10 1.36 4.65
C LEU A 106 14.07 2.46 5.02
N HIS A 107 13.61 3.49 5.74
CA HIS A 107 14.48 4.54 6.25
C HIS A 107 15.61 3.96 7.11
N ALA A 108 15.30 3.07 8.06
CA ALA A 108 16.30 2.42 8.90
C ALA A 108 17.32 1.61 8.07
N VAL A 109 16.87 0.83 7.09
CA VAL A 109 17.74 0.07 6.18
C VAL A 109 18.66 1.02 5.40
N TYR A 110 18.12 2.09 4.84
CA TYR A 110 18.91 3.08 4.10
C TYR A 110 19.92 3.81 4.98
N THR A 111 19.56 4.13 6.22
CA THR A 111 20.49 4.74 7.18
C THR A 111 21.62 3.78 7.55
N ILE A 112 21.34 2.49 7.75
CA ILE A 112 22.35 1.48 8.09
C ILE A 112 23.40 1.33 6.98
N ILE A 113 23.00 1.45 5.70
CA ILE A 113 23.93 1.38 4.56
C ILE A 113 24.65 2.71 4.24
N GLY A 114 24.49 3.73 5.10
CA GLY A 114 25.17 5.03 4.99
C GLY A 114 24.36 6.15 4.34
N GLY A 115 23.05 5.97 4.15
CA GLY A 115 22.13 7.01 3.71
C GLY A 115 21.84 8.06 4.80
N SER A 116 21.64 9.31 4.39
CA SER A 116 21.36 10.45 5.28
C SER A 116 20.11 11.24 4.90
N GLY A 117 19.22 10.62 4.10
CA GLY A 117 17.97 11.23 3.68
C GLY A 117 16.99 11.42 4.84
N PRO A 118 16.09 12.42 4.77
CA PRO A 118 15.04 12.62 5.78
C PRO A 118 13.97 11.51 5.72
N ILE A 119 13.36 11.16 6.86
CA ILE A 119 12.35 10.08 6.98
C ILE A 119 11.19 10.22 5.99
N LEU A 120 10.73 11.45 5.77
CA LEU A 120 9.59 11.75 4.89
C LEU A 120 9.98 11.88 3.41
N ASN A 121 11.25 11.67 3.04
CA ASN A 121 11.74 11.69 1.66
C ASN A 121 12.80 10.59 1.47
N ALA A 122 12.61 9.48 2.19
CA ALA A 122 13.48 8.30 2.21
C ALA A 122 13.18 7.37 1.04
#